data_AF-A0A934I0F0-F1
#
_entry.id   AF-A0A934I0F0-F1
#
_cell.length_a   1.000
_cell.length_b   1.000
_cell.length_c   1.000
_cell.angle_alpha   90.00
_cell.angle_beta   90.00
_cell.angle_gamma   90.00
#
_symmetry.space_group_name_H-M   'P 1'
#
loop_
_entity.id
_entity.type
_entity.pdbx_description
1 polymer ?
#
loop_
_entity_poly.entity_id
_entity_poly.type
_entity_poly.pdbx_seq_one_letter_code
_entity_poly.pdbx_strand_id
1 'polypeptide(L)' 'MRVLGLYDKYFLALMIIQGFILIIDSKNFLKWNMKDTARKAKSIGMSIIIIGIMLYLVTMYIA' A
#
# COMPACT_ATOMS: atom_id res chain seq x y z
N MET A 1 11.00 22.51 -2.53
CA MET A 1 9.55 22.29 -2.33
C MET A 1 9.35 20.99 -1.55
N ARG A 2 8.71 21.06 -0.38
CA ARG A 2 8.64 20.02 0.67
C ARG A 2 7.72 18.83 0.34
N VAL A 3 7.71 18.33 -0.90
CA VAL A 3 6.86 17.18 -1.27
C VAL A 3 7.23 15.94 -0.45
N LEU A 4 8.51 15.77 -0.12
CA LEU A 4 8.99 14.70 0.76
C LEU A 4 8.39 14.76 2.16
N GLY A 5 8.10 15.96 2.67
CA GLY A 5 7.47 16.15 3.99
C GLY A 5 6.02 15.71 4.07
N LEU A 6 5.37 15.40 2.93
CA LEU A 6 4.02 14.82 2.89
C LEU A 6 4.01 13.32 3.19
N TYR A 7 5.17 12.64 3.06
CA TYR A 7 5.33 11.21 3.35
C TYR A 7 5.67 10.99 4.81
N ASP A 8 4.85 11.55 5.70
CA ASP A 8 5.03 11.45 7.14
C ASP A 8 4.47 10.13 7.70
N LYS A 9 4.46 10.01 9.04
CA LYS A 9 3.90 8.83 9.72
C LYS A 9 2.42 8.63 9.41
N TYR A 10 1.66 9.69 9.17
CA TYR A 10 0.25 9.60 8.81
C TYR A 10 0.07 9.04 7.40
N PHE A 11 0.86 9.51 6.43
CA PHE A 11 0.85 8.96 5.08
C PHE A 11 1.22 7.46 5.08
N LEU A 12 2.25 7.08 5.83
CA LEU A 12 2.63 5.67 5.97
C LEU A 12 1.47 4.83 6.54
N ALA A 13 0.80 5.32 7.59
CA ALA A 13 -0.34 4.63 8.19
C ALA A 13 -1.48 4.44 7.18
N LEU A 14 -1.81 5.47 6.39
CA LEU A 14 -2.83 5.39 5.34
C LEU A 14 -2.46 4.35 4.26
N MET A 15 -1.21 4.32 3.81
CA MET A 15 -0.73 3.33 2.82
C MET A 15 -0.83 1.90 3.35
N ILE A 16 -0.50 1.69 4.63
CA ILE A 16 -0.64 0.39 5.29
C ILE A 16 -2.11 -0.04 5.33
N ILE A 17 -3.00 0.84 5.80
CA ILE A 17 -4.45 0.57 5.87
C ILE A 17 -4.99 0.22 4.47
N GLN A 18 -4.66 1.02 3.46
CA GLN A 18 -5.11 0.80 2.09
C GLN A 18 -4.59 -0.52 1.52
N GLY A 19 -3.32 -0.85 1.76
CA GLY A 19 -2.74 -2.14 1.37
C GLY A 19 -3.46 -3.33 2.02
N PHE A 20 -3.80 -3.24 3.30
CA PHE A 20 -4.57 -4.27 4.00
C PHE A 20 -5.99 -4.42 3.46
N ILE A 21 -6.68 -3.32 3.14
CA ILE A 21 -8.01 -3.36 2.52
C ILE A 21 -7.95 -4.12 1.18
N LEU A 22 -6.96 -3.82 0.32
CA LEU A 22 -6.79 -4.55 -0.94
C LEU A 22 -6.52 -6.06 -0.75
N ILE A 23 -5.81 -6.44 0.32
CA ILE A 23 -5.57 -7.84 0.67
C ILE A 23 -6.87 -8.52 1.14
N ILE A 24 -7.73 -7.81 1.86
CA ILE A 24 -9.07 -8.30 2.24
C ILE A 24 -9.94 -8.46 0.99
N ASP A 25 -9.95 -7.47 0.11
CA ASP A 25 -10.70 -7.52 -1.15
C ASP A 25 -10.21 -8.64 -2.06
N SER A 26 -8.91 -8.93 -2.07
CA SER A 26 -8.35 -10.12 -2.74
C SER A 26 -9.05 -11.40 -2.30
N LYS A 27 -9.33 -11.57 -1.01
CA LYS A 27 -10.07 -12.74 -0.49
C LYS A 27 -11.52 -12.73 -0.96
N ASN A 28 -12.15 -11.56 -1.05
CA ASN A 28 -13.52 -11.42 -1.55
C ASN A 28 -13.61 -11.76 -3.05
N PHE A 29 -12.67 -11.28 -3.87
CA PHE A 29 -12.58 -11.64 -5.29
C PHE A 29 -12.37 -13.13 -5.50
N LEU A 30 -11.61 -13.78 -4.63
CA LEU A 30 -11.42 -15.23 -4.70
C LEU A 30 -12.75 -15.97 -4.45
N LYS A 31 -13.58 -15.51 -3.50
CA LYS A 31 -14.92 -16.07 -3.24
C LYS A 31 -15.86 -15.90 -4.43
N TRP A 32 -15.70 -14.84 -5.22
CA TRP A 32 -16.47 -14.61 -6.44
C TRP A 32 -15.88 -15.29 -7.69
N ASN A 33 -14.94 -16.23 -7.50
CA ASN A 33 -14.23 -16.93 -8.58
C ASN A 33 -13.43 -16.00 -9.53
N MET A 34 -13.15 -14.77 -9.11
CA MET A 34 -12.38 -13.76 -9.86
C MET A 34 -10.88 -13.88 -9.54
N LYS A 35 -10.26 -15.01 -9.90
CA LYS A 35 -8.89 -15.37 -9.49
C LYS A 35 -7.83 -14.38 -9.95
N ASP A 36 -7.94 -13.84 -11.16
CA ASP A 36 -6.98 -12.86 -11.68
C ASP A 36 -7.08 -11.52 -10.93
N THR A 37 -8.30 -11.06 -10.66
CA THR A 37 -8.55 -9.86 -9.86
C THR A 37 -8.04 -10.04 -8.44
N ALA A 38 -8.25 -11.22 -7.84
CA ALA A 38 -7.71 -11.55 -6.51
C ALA A 38 -6.19 -11.45 -6.47
N ARG A 39 -5.48 -12.03 -7.46
CA ARG A 39 -4.02 -11.96 -7.56
C ARG A 39 -3.54 -10.53 -7.74
N LYS A 40 -4.16 -9.76 -8.63
CA LYS A 40 -3.84 -8.35 -8.86
C LYS A 40 -4.04 -7.52 -7.59
N ALA A 41 -5.17 -7.68 -6.90
CA ALA A 41 -5.47 -6.96 -5.67
C ALA A 41 -4.43 -7.23 -4.58
N LYS A 42 -4.04 -8.51 -4.39
CA LYS A 42 -2.98 -8.87 -3.44
C LYS A 42 -1.62 -8.27 -3.83
N SER A 43 -1.27 -8.33 -5.10
CA SER A 43 -0.02 -7.77 -5.61
C SER A 43 0.04 -6.26 -5.41
N ILE A 44 -1.02 -5.54 -5.79
CA ILE A 44 -1.11 -4.08 -5.66
C ILE A 44 -1.08 -3.68 -4.18
N GLY A 45 -1.84 -4.37 -3.31
CA GLY A 45 -1.85 -4.09 -1.87
C GLY A 45 -0.46 -4.25 -1.25
N MET A 46 0.26 -5.31 -1.61
CA MET A 46 1.64 -5.52 -1.15
C MET A 46 2.60 -4.45 -1.68
N SER A 47 2.50 -4.09 -2.96
CA SER A 47 3.33 -3.05 -3.58
C SER A 47 3.12 -1.68 -2.94
N ILE A 48 1.87 -1.31 -2.63
CA ILE A 48 1.53 -0.05 -1.94
C ILE A 48 2.24 0.01 -0.58
N ILE A 49 2.18 -1.06 0.20
CA ILE A 49 2.85 -1.12 1.52
C ILE A 49 4.36 -0.94 1.37
N ILE A 50 4.99 -1.66 0.43
CA ILE A 50 6.43 -1.60 0.19
C ILE A 50 6.85 -0.19 -0.24
N ILE A 51 6.14 0.42 -1.19
CA ILE A 51 6.42 1.78 -1.67
C ILE A 51 6.22 2.79 -0.54
N GLY A 52 5.15 2.66 0.26
CA GLY A 52 4.90 3.53 1.41
C GLY A 52 6.04 3.49 2.43
N ILE A 53 6.55 2.29 2.76
CA ILE A 53 7.70 2.12 3.66
C ILE A 53 8.95 2.76 3.05
N MET A 54 9.24 2.51 1.77
CA MET A 54 10.42 3.10 1.11
C MET A 54 10.37 4.62 1.11
N LEU A 55 9.21 5.22 0.79
CA LEU A 55 9.04 6.66 0.80
C LEU A 55 9.22 7.26 2.20
N TYR A 56 8.70 6.61 3.23
CA TYR A 56 8.90 7.04 4.61
C TYR A 56 10.38 7.03 5.02
N LEU A 57 11.10 5.97 4.66
CA LEU A 57 12.54 5.87 4.93
C LEU A 57 13.31 6.96 4.17
N VAL A 58 13.03 7.13 2.88
CA VAL A 58 13.64 8.19 2.06
C VAL A 58 13.42 9.56 2.69
N THR A 59 12.19 9.88 3.11
CA THR A 59 11.89 11.13 3.81
C THR A 59 12.64 11.24 5.13
N MET A 60 12.75 10.17 5.92
CA MET A 60 13.45 10.21 7.22
C MET A 60 14.96 10.43 7.10
N TYR A 61 15.60 9.93 6.04
CA TYR A 61 17.06 9.99 5.86
C TYR A 61 17.53 11.12 4.94
N ILE A 62 16.69 11.62 4.03
CA ILE A 62 17.07 12.61 3.02
C ILE A 62 16.45 14.00 3.28
N ALA A 63 15.28 14.07 3.92
CA ALA A 63 14.55 15.33 4.16
C ALA A 63 14.70 15.82 5.61
#